data_AF-A0A7J4TJ03-F1
#
_entry.id   AF-A0A7J4TJ03-F1
#
_cell.length_a   1.000
_cell.length_b   1.000
_cell.length_c   1.000
_cell.angle_alpha   90.00
_cell.angle_beta   90.00
_cell.angle_gamma   90.00
#
_symmetry.space_group_name_H-M   'P 1'
#
loop_
_entity.id
_entity.type
_entity.pdbx_description
1 polymer ?
#
loop_
_entity_poly.entity_id
_entity_poly.type
_entity_poly.pdbx_seq_one_letter_code
_entity_poly.pdbx_strand_id
1 'polypeptide(L)' 'KYEVKIENEDIIVFYTDGMVKALENKEISGDEVLRRLISSSHELSPQALVDELKKKAAESEVNMDDMALAILKAD' A
#
# COMPACT_ATOMS: atom_id res chain seq x y z
N LYS A 1 -16.42 -5.66 -16.94
CA LYS A 1 -16.81 -5.82 -15.53
C LYS A 1 -15.80 -6.77 -14.90
N TYR A 2 -15.04 -6.32 -13.92
CA TYR A 2 -14.18 -7.19 -13.13
C TYR A 2 -14.96 -7.53 -11.86
N GLU A 3 -15.41 -8.77 -11.75
CA GLU A 3 -16.04 -9.29 -10.53
C GLU A 3 -14.99 -10.17 -9.85
N VAL A 4 -14.57 -9.75 -8.65
CA VAL A 4 -13.62 -10.48 -7.82
C VAL A 4 -14.39 -10.96 -6.61
N LYS A 5 -14.32 -12.26 -6.33
CA LYS A 5 -14.85 -12.81 -5.08
C LYS A 5 -13.88 -12.43 -3.97
N ILE A 6 -14.39 -11.73 -2.96
CA ILE A 6 -13.64 -11.33 -1.76
C ILE A 6 -14.06 -12.28 -0.64
N GLU A 7 -13.10 -12.93 0.00
CA GLU A 7 -13.29 -13.83 1.13
C GLU A 7 -12.83 -13.15 2.44
N ASN A 8 -13.15 -13.74 3.58
CA ASN A 8 -12.73 -13.18 4.86
C ASN A 8 -11.21 -13.14 4.93
N GLU A 9 -10.68 -12.10 5.58
CA GLU A 9 -9.26 -11.76 5.66
C GLU A 9 -8.61 -11.24 4.36
N ASP A 10 -9.35 -11.17 3.26
CA ASP A 10 -8.84 -10.49 2.05
C ASP A 10 -8.62 -9.01 2.30
N ILE A 11 -7.53 -8.49 1.72
CA ILE A 11 -7.14 -7.09 1.81
C ILE A 11 -7.19 -6.47 0.42
N ILE A 12 -7.99 -5.41 0.29
CA ILE A 12 -8.10 -4.61 -0.92
C ILE A 12 -7.40 -3.28 -0.67
N VAL A 13 -6.43 -2.96 -1.53
CA VAL A 13 -5.68 -1.72 -1.44
C VAL A 13 -5.91 -0.89 -2.69
N PHE A 14 -6.42 0.31 -2.49
CA PHE A 14 -6.54 1.33 -3.53
C PHE A 14 -5.47 2.38 -3.33
N TYR A 15 -4.73 2.68 -4.38
CA TYR A 15 -3.65 3.65 -4.33
C TYR A 15 -3.56 4.44 -5.63
N THR A 16 -2.97 5.62 -5.52
CA THR A 16 -2.59 6.50 -6.63
C THR A 16 -1.16 6.19 -7.06
N ASP A 17 -0.76 6.59 -8.27
CA ASP A 17 0.62 6.39 -8.72
C ASP A 17 1.63 7.16 -7.85
N GLY A 18 1.21 8.28 -7.25
CA GLY A 18 1.97 9.01 -6.25
C GLY A 18 2.42 8.13 -5.08
N MET A 19 1.58 7.20 -4.61
CA MET A 19 1.97 6.25 -3.56
C MET A 19 3.03 5.25 -4.05
N VAL A 20 2.92 4.76 -5.28
CA VAL A 20 3.91 3.84 -5.87
C VAL A 20 5.25 4.55 -5.99
N LYS A 21 5.26 5.74 -6.59
CA LYS A 21 6.47 6.53 -6.72
C LYS A 21 7.09 6.80 -5.33
N ALA A 22 6.29 7.13 -4.32
CA ALA A 22 6.81 7.47 -2.98
C ALA A 22 7.53 6.30 -2.32
N LEU A 23 7.08 5.07 -2.59
CA LEU A 23 7.69 3.85 -2.06
C LEU A 23 8.85 3.33 -2.92
N GLU A 24 9.07 3.90 -4.10
CA GLU A 24 10.12 3.49 -5.02
C GLU A 24 11.50 3.77 -4.42
N ASN A 25 12.39 2.80 -4.56
CA ASN A 25 13.78 2.91 -4.16
C ASN A 25 14.70 2.52 -5.32
N LYS A 26 15.99 2.86 -5.25
CA LYS A 26 16.97 2.63 -6.33
C LYS A 26 17.07 1.17 -6.81
N GLU A 27 16.66 0.22 -5.97
CA GLU A 27 16.78 -1.22 -6.21
C GLU A 27 15.45 -1.90 -6.54
N ILE A 28 14.31 -1.35 -6.11
CA ILE A 28 13.00 -2.03 -6.16
C ILE A 28 11.92 -1.01 -6.52
N SER A 29 11.07 -1.38 -7.47
CA SER A 29 9.89 -0.59 -7.83
C SER A 29 8.93 -0.44 -6.65
N GLY A 30 8.27 0.70 -6.53
CA GLY A 30 7.37 0.94 -5.40
C GLY A 30 6.17 -0.01 -5.32
N ASP A 31 5.70 -0.55 -6.45
CA ASP A 31 4.63 -1.56 -6.49
C ASP A 31 5.07 -2.85 -5.79
N GLU A 32 6.32 -3.27 -6.03
CA GLU A 32 6.87 -4.44 -5.37
C GLU A 32 7.12 -4.20 -3.88
N VAL A 33 7.54 -2.99 -3.50
CA VAL A 33 7.64 -2.60 -2.08
C VAL A 33 6.27 -2.66 -1.41
N LEU A 34 5.23 -2.13 -2.05
CA LEU A 34 3.85 -2.15 -1.57
C LEU A 34 3.34 -3.59 -1.40
N ARG A 35 3.51 -4.45 -2.41
CA ARG A 35 3.11 -5.87 -2.34
C ARG A 35 3.81 -6.61 -1.21
N ARG A 36 5.12 -6.40 -1.02
CA ARG A 36 5.88 -7.02 0.07
C ARG A 36 5.36 -6.57 1.43
N LEU A 37 5.10 -5.27 1.61
CA LEU A 37 4.53 -4.74 2.85
C LEU A 37 3.17 -5.35 3.16
N ILE A 38 2.23 -5.35 2.21
CA ILE A 38 0.91 -5.92 2.41
C ILE A 38 1.00 -7.42 2.74
N SER A 39 1.86 -8.16 2.02
CA SER A 39 2.03 -9.60 2.23
C SER A 39 2.66 -9.92 3.59
N SER A 40 3.66 -9.13 4.02
CA SER A 40 4.33 -9.31 5.31
C SER A 40 3.52 -8.82 6.50
N SER A 41 2.45 -8.06 6.26
CA SER A 41 1.65 -7.40 7.29
C SER A 41 0.16 -7.76 7.24
N HIS A 42 -0.19 -8.91 6.65
CA HIS A 42 -1.58 -9.39 6.55
C HIS A 42 -2.25 -9.61 7.94
N GLU A 43 -1.45 -9.88 8.96
CA GLU A 43 -1.89 -10.00 10.37
C GLU A 43 -2.11 -8.64 11.04
N LEU A 44 -1.60 -7.55 10.46
CA LEU A 44 -1.76 -6.21 11.04
C LEU A 44 -3.17 -5.67 10.78
N SER A 45 -3.61 -4.80 11.70
CA SER A 45 -4.83 -4.02 11.50
C SER A 45 -4.67 -3.08 10.29
N PRO A 46 -5.75 -2.78 9.55
CA PRO A 46 -5.70 -1.87 8.39
C PRO A 46 -5.06 -0.51 8.70
N GLN A 47 -5.28 0.01 9.90
CA GLN A 47 -4.66 1.27 10.35
C GLN A 47 -3.14 1.14 10.46
N ALA A 48 -2.63 0.07 11.06
CA ALA A 48 -1.19 -0.17 11.20
C ALA A 48 -0.50 -0.33 9.84
N LEU A 49 -1.17 -0.97 8.87
CA LEU A 49 -0.70 -1.03 7.48
C LEU A 49 -0.57 0.38 6.85
N VAL A 50 -1.56 1.25 7.06
CA VAL A 50 -1.52 2.63 6.57
C VAL A 50 -0.38 3.41 7.23
N ASP A 51 -0.19 3.28 8.54
CA ASP A 51 0.88 3.97 9.27
C ASP A 51 2.29 3.55 8.79
N GLU A 52 2.52 2.24 8.59
CA GLU A 52 3.78 1.72 8.03
C GLU A 52 4.03 2.28 6.62
N LEU A 53 3.01 2.28 5.76
CA LEU A 53 3.11 2.81 4.40
C LEU A 53 3.36 4.32 4.38
N LYS A 54 2.67 5.07 5.24
CA LYS A 54 2.90 6.51 5.41
C LYS A 54 4.31 6.81 5.88
N LYS A 55 4.81 6.08 6.87
CA LYS A 55 6.16 6.27 7.39
C LYS A 55 7.20 6.08 6.30
N LYS A 56 7.05 5.00 5.52
CA LYS A 56 7.97 4.68 4.43
C LYS A 56 7.89 5.66 3.26
N ALA A 57 6.69 6.13 2.94
CA ALA A 57 6.49 7.19 1.95
C ALA A 57 7.08 8.54 2.41
N ALA A 58 7.03 8.84 3.71
CA ALA A 58 7.60 10.07 4.27
C ALA A 58 9.14 10.07 4.34
N GLU A 59 9.78 8.89 4.33
CA GLU A 59 11.24 8.76 4.20
C GLU A 59 11.74 9.06 2.77
N SER A 60 10.83 9.15 1.80
CA SER A 60 11.14 9.47 0.41
C SER A 60 11.26 10.99 0.24
N GLU A 61 12.45 11.48 -0.13
CA GLU A 61 12.71 12.92 -0.39
C GLU A 61 12.02 13.45 -1.65
N VAL A 62 11.20 12.65 -2.31
CA VAL A 62 10.58 13.05 -3.55
C VAL A 62 9.36 13.92 -3.23
N ASN A 63 9.39 15.17 -3.71
CA ASN A 63 8.22 16.04 -3.77
C ASN A 63 7.16 15.35 -4.65
N MET A 64 6.22 14.66 -4.01
CA MET A 64 5.30 13.77 -4.69
C MET A 64 3.94 14.42 -4.88
N ASP A 65 3.40 14.18 -6.07
CA ASP A 65 2.00 14.29 -6.49
C ASP A 65 0.98 13.99 -5.37
N ASP A 66 -0.29 14.36 -5.56
CA ASP A 66 -1.37 14.05 -4.61
C ASP A 66 -1.40 12.55 -4.28
N MET A 67 -0.99 12.21 -3.06
CA MET A 67 -0.95 10.85 -2.54
C MET A 67 -2.28 10.47 -1.88
N ALA A 68 -2.89 9.40 -2.37
CA ALA A 68 -4.04 8.77 -1.74
C ALA A 68 -3.85 7.25 -1.62
N LEU A 69 -4.22 6.71 -0.46
CA LEU A 69 -4.20 5.30 -0.09
C LEU A 69 -5.48 4.96 0.68
N ALA A 70 -6.17 3.90 0.30
CA ALA A 70 -7.27 3.32 1.05
C ALA A 70 -7.10 1.81 1.17
N ILE A 71 -7.26 1.28 2.39
CA ILE A 71 -7.15 -0.15 2.69
C ILE A 71 -8.48 -0.62 3.26
N LEU A 72 -9.04 -1.66 2.66
CA LEU A 72 -10.22 -2.37 3.15
C LEU A 72 -9.80 -3.80 3.47
N LYS A 73 -10.10 -4.26 4.68
CA LYS A 73 -9.97 -5.67 5.07
C LYS A 73 -11.38 -6.23 5.22
N ALA A 74 -11.65 -7.33 4.54
CA ALA A 74 -12.89 -8.07 4.70
C ALA A 74 -12.82 -8.87 6.01
N ASP A 75 -13.87 -8.76 6.82
CA ASP A 75 -14.02 -9.44 8.11
C ASP A 75 -15.05 -10.56 8.02
#